data_AF-A0A3L7VYW4-F1
#
_entry.id   AF-A0A3L7VYW4-F1
#
_cell.length_a   1.000
_cell.length_b   1.000
_cell.length_c   1.000
_cell.angle_alpha   90.00
_cell.angle_beta   90.00
_cell.angle_gamma   90.00
#
_symmetry.space_group_name_H-M   'P 1'
#
loop_
_entity.id
_entity.type
_entity.pdbx_description
1 polymer ?
#
loop_
_entity_poly.entity_id
_entity_poly.type
_entity_poly.pdbx_seq_one_letter_code
_entity_poly.pdbx_strand_id
1 'polypeptide(L)'
;MIRRRTSTTRGALIFLGQALLVALFVLEFGRNLIGVIQVNTRLAQLRDETAALQARADALTAERVLLDDAAFLELVARGYSLGSAVERPFVLAADAAPLPEDAPGSGARRFSPDASTRSPLDAWLDLLLGS
;
A
#
# COMPACT_ATOMS: atom_id res chain seq x y z
N MET A 1 52.33 65.00 -27.27
CA MET A 1 52.16 64.41 -25.92
C MET A 1 50.83 63.66 -25.87
N ILE A 2 50.82 62.33 -25.99
CA ILE A 2 49.60 61.53 -25.82
C ILE A 2 49.94 60.41 -24.84
N ARG A 3 49.69 60.65 -23.55
CA ARG A 3 49.85 59.65 -22.50
C ARG A 3 48.48 59.03 -22.27
N ARG A 4 48.18 57.92 -22.96
CA ARG A 4 46.94 57.17 -22.75
C ARG A 4 46.95 56.56 -21.34
N ARG A 5 45.93 56.90 -20.55
CA ARG A 5 45.62 56.33 -19.24
C ARG A 5 45.54 54.80 -19.36
N THR A 6 46.33 54.09 -18.57
CA THR A 6 46.26 52.63 -18.39
C THR A 6 45.27 52.22 -17.30
N SER A 7 44.28 53.05 -16.94
CA SER A 7 43.34 52.71 -15.85
C SER A 7 42.30 51.64 -16.24
N THR A 8 42.05 51.45 -17.54
CA THR A 8 40.99 50.56 -18.05
C THR A 8 41.33 49.08 -17.89
N THR A 9 42.59 48.69 -18.05
CA THR A 9 43.03 47.29 -17.96
C THR A 9 42.92 46.75 -16.55
N ARG A 10 43.21 47.57 -15.53
CA ARG A 10 43.12 47.15 -14.12
C ARG A 10 41.66 46.96 -13.67
N GLY A 11 40.75 47.83 -14.10
CA GLY A 11 39.31 47.69 -13.86
C GLY A 11 38.72 46.47 -14.58
N ALA A 12 39.11 46.25 -15.84
CA ALA A 12 38.67 45.08 -16.60
C ALA A 12 39.13 43.75 -15.97
N LEU A 13 40.38 43.68 -15.47
CA LEU A 13 40.90 42.51 -14.76
C LEU A 13 40.14 42.21 -13.46
N ILE A 14 39.78 43.24 -12.69
CA ILE A 14 38.98 43.08 -11.46
C ILE A 14 37.59 42.53 -11.82
N PHE A 15 36.96 43.08 -12.86
CA PHE A 15 35.65 42.61 -13.32
C PHE A 15 35.68 41.14 -13.78
N LEU A 16 36.72 40.76 -14.51
CA LEU A 16 36.94 39.38 -14.96
C LEU A 16 37.13 38.42 -13.79
N GLY A 17 37.94 38.81 -12.79
CA GLY A 17 38.14 38.01 -11.58
C GLY A 17 36.85 37.85 -10.78
N GLN A 18 36.05 38.91 -10.66
CA GLN A 18 34.78 38.88 -9.95
C GLN A 18 33.74 38.02 -10.67
N ALA A 19 33.66 38.12 -12.00
CA ALA A 19 32.79 37.28 -12.82
C ALA A 19 33.18 35.79 -12.70
N LEU A 20 34.49 35.49 -12.69
CA LEU A 20 34.98 34.12 -12.50
C LEU A 20 34.58 33.57 -11.13
N LEU A 21 34.71 34.36 -10.06
CA LEU A 21 34.30 33.94 -8.72
C LEU A 21 32.81 33.64 -8.63
N VAL A 22 31.96 34.48 -9.24
CA VAL A 22 30.51 34.23 -9.29
C VAL A 22 30.21 32.96 -10.08
N ALA A 23 30.87 32.75 -11.22
CA ALA A 23 30.69 31.54 -12.01
C ALA A 23 31.08 30.27 -11.22
N LEU A 24 32.22 30.30 -10.52
CA LEU A 24 32.68 29.20 -9.67
C LEU A 24 31.72 28.94 -8.50
N PHE A 25 31.21 30.01 -7.88
CA PHE A 25 30.23 29.89 -6.80
C PHE A 25 28.95 29.21 -7.28
N VAL A 26 28.39 29.64 -8.42
CA VAL A 26 27.17 29.03 -9.00
C VAL A 26 27.40 27.55 -9.33
N LEU A 27 28.59 27.19 -9.83
CA LEU A 27 28.93 25.81 -10.15
C LEU A 27 28.95 24.91 -8.90
N GLU A 28 29.62 25.35 -7.83
CA GLU A 28 29.71 24.60 -6.57
C GLU A 28 28.38 24.58 -5.79
N PHE A 29 27.64 25.68 -5.84
CA PHE A 29 26.31 25.76 -5.26
C PHE A 29 25.32 24.82 -5.97
N GLY A 30 25.37 24.76 -7.31
CA GLY A 30 24.58 23.82 -8.11
C GLY A 30 24.89 22.36 -7.77
N ARG A 31 26.18 22.01 -7.64
CA ARG A 31 26.60 20.66 -7.19
C ARG A 31 26.10 20.32 -5.78
N ASN A 32 26.16 21.26 -4.84
CA ASN A 32 25.67 21.05 -3.48
C ASN A 32 24.14 20.90 -3.42
N LEU A 33 23.38 21.71 -4.18
CA LEU A 33 21.92 21.62 -4.21
C LEU A 33 21.43 20.26 -4.67
N ILE A 34 22.06 19.69 -5.70
CA ILE A 34 21.72 18.37 -6.24
C ILE A 34 21.95 17.28 -5.19
N GLY A 35 23.06 17.36 -4.43
CA GLY A 35 23.36 16.43 -3.35
C GLY A 35 22.33 16.47 -2.22
N VAL A 36 21.91 17.67 -1.80
CA VAL A 36 20.91 17.86 -0.73
C VAL A 36 19.54 17.32 -1.13
N ILE A 37 19.11 17.56 -2.38
CA ILE A 37 17.83 17.05 -2.88
C ILE A 37 17.83 15.52 -2.90
N GLN A 38 18.92 14.88 -3.37
CA GLN A 38 19.04 13.42 -3.39
C GLN A 38 19.03 12.79 -1.99
N VAL A 39 19.63 13.44 -0.99
CA VAL A 39 19.60 12.97 0.40
C VAL A 39 18.18 13.07 0.97
N ASN A 40 17.47 14.17 0.70
CA ASN A 40 16.09 14.34 1.19
C ASN A 40 15.12 13.35 0.53
N THR A 41 15.24 13.10 -0.78
CA THR A 41 14.38 12.11 -1.46
C THR A 41 14.64 10.70 -0.96
N ARG A 42 15.91 10.32 -0.75
CA ARG A 42 16.26 9.04 -0.12
C ARG A 42 15.73 8.94 1.29
N LEU A 43 15.87 9.99 2.11
CA LEU A 43 15.35 9.99 3.48
C LEU A 43 13.82 9.87 3.52
N ALA A 44 13.11 10.54 2.62
CA ALA A 44 11.67 10.39 2.47
C ALA A 44 11.30 8.96 2.08
N GLN A 45 11.97 8.40 1.07
CA GLN A 45 11.76 7.02 0.64
C GLN A 45 12.01 6.01 1.76
N LEU A 46 13.11 6.15 2.52
CA LEU A 46 13.39 5.26 3.66
C LEU A 46 12.31 5.38 4.74
N ARG A 47 11.79 6.59 5.01
CA ARG A 47 10.69 6.78 5.97
C ARG A 47 9.42 6.07 5.51
N ASP A 48 9.06 6.21 4.24
CA ASP A 48 7.89 5.54 3.67
C ASP A 48 8.03 4.02 3.72
N GLU A 49 9.21 3.49 3.38
CA GLU A 49 9.52 2.07 3.48
C GLU A 49 9.43 1.56 4.93
N THR A 50 9.96 2.32 5.90
CA THR A 50 9.85 1.95 7.32
C THR A 50 8.41 1.97 7.81
N ALA A 51 7.60 2.96 7.40
CA ALA A 51 6.19 3.02 7.78
C ALA A 51 5.40 1.84 7.20
N ALA A 52 5.67 1.47 5.95
CA ALA A 52 5.05 0.31 5.32
C ALA A 52 5.44 -1.01 6.01
N LEU A 53 6.71 -1.16 6.40
CA LEU A 53 7.18 -2.34 7.14
C LEU A 53 6.56 -2.42 8.54
N GLN A 54 6.43 -1.28 9.23
CA GLN A 54 5.79 -1.21 10.54
C GLN A 54 4.32 -1.63 10.46
N ALA A 55 3.57 -1.11 9.48
CA ALA A 55 2.17 -1.49 9.28
C ALA A 55 1.99 -3.00 9.02
N ARG A 56 2.92 -3.61 8.28
CA ARG A 56 2.93 -5.07 8.06
C ARG A 56 3.23 -5.84 9.34
N ALA A 57 4.19 -5.36 10.13
CA ALA A 57 4.52 -5.99 11.41
C ALA A 57 3.33 -5.92 12.38
N ASP A 58 2.63 -4.79 12.43
CA ASP A 58 1.44 -4.61 13.28
C ASP A 58 0.29 -5.53 12.84
N ALA A 59 0.02 -5.63 11.52
CA ALA A 59 -0.98 -6.54 10.97
C ALA A 59 -0.67 -8.00 11.29
N LEU A 60 0.57 -8.44 11.07
CA LEU A 60 1.00 -9.81 11.38
C LEU A 60 0.96 -10.10 12.89
N THR A 61 1.22 -9.11 13.73
CA THR A 61 1.10 -9.24 15.18
C THR A 61 -0.35 -9.44 15.59
N ALA A 62 -1.28 -8.69 14.99
CA ALA A 62 -2.71 -8.86 15.22
C ALA A 62 -3.20 -10.25 14.76
N GLU A 63 -2.71 -10.75 13.61
CA GLU A 63 -3.00 -12.11 13.14
C GLU A 63 -2.46 -13.19 14.08
N ARG A 64 -1.25 -13.00 14.63
CA ARG A 64 -0.69 -13.95 15.61
C ARG A 64 -1.53 -14.04 16.88
N VAL A 65 -2.08 -12.93 17.36
CA VAL A 65 -2.98 -12.94 18.52
C VAL A 65 -4.21 -13.83 18.28
N LEU A 66 -4.74 -13.84 17.05
CA LEU A 66 -5.86 -14.71 16.68
C LEU A 66 -5.47 -16.18 16.58
N LEU A 67 -4.25 -16.46 16.11
CA LEU A 67 -3.73 -17.83 16.00
C LEU A 67 -3.34 -18.44 17.36
N ASP A 68 -2.93 -17.62 18.32
CA ASP A 68 -2.68 -18.06 19.70
C ASP A 68 -3.97 -18.28 20.50
N ASP A 69 -5.14 -17.90 19.96
CA ASP A 69 -6.43 -18.16 20.59
C ASP A 69 -6.84 -19.64 20.39
N ALA A 70 -6.83 -20.40 21.48
CA ALA A 70 -7.25 -21.80 21.50
C ALA A 70 -8.68 -22.00 20.98
N ALA A 71 -9.59 -21.05 21.21
CA ALA A 71 -10.97 -21.16 20.73
C ALA A 71 -11.06 -21.07 19.19
N PHE A 72 -10.21 -20.24 18.58
CA PHE A 72 -10.12 -20.14 17.12
C PHE A 72 -9.54 -21.43 16.52
N LEU A 73 -8.47 -21.97 17.12
CA LEU A 73 -7.88 -23.24 16.69
C LEU A 73 -8.87 -24.41 16.81
N GLU A 74 -9.66 -24.46 17.89
CA GLU A 74 -10.73 -25.44 18.06
C GLU A 74 -11.81 -25.33 16.98
N LEU A 75 -12.19 -24.11 16.59
CA LEU A 75 -13.17 -23.87 15.53
C LEU A 75 -12.65 -24.33 14.16
N VAL A 76 -11.39 -24.03 13.83
CA VAL A 76 -10.75 -24.48 12.58
C VAL A 76 -10.61 -26.01 12.59
N ALA A 77 -10.14 -26.58 13.69
CA ALA A 77 -10.01 -28.03 13.86
C ALA A 77 -11.36 -28.74 13.67
N ARG A 78 -12.46 -28.17 14.19
CA ARG A 78 -13.83 -28.66 13.98
C ARG A 78 -14.22 -28.70 12.50
N GLY A 79 -13.85 -27.69 11.72
CA GLY A 79 -14.07 -27.66 10.27
C GLY A 79 -13.35 -28.78 9.50
N TYR A 80 -12.21 -29.25 10.03
CA TYR A 80 -11.44 -30.36 9.48
C TYR A 80 -11.70 -31.70 10.19
N SER A 81 -12.73 -31.80 11.05
CA SER A 81 -13.01 -32.99 11.88
C SER A 81 -11.89 -33.41 12.85
N LEU A 82 -10.97 -32.49 13.15
CA LEU A 82 -9.87 -32.64 14.12
C LEU A 82 -10.19 -32.00 15.48
N GLY A 83 -11.46 -31.59 15.69
CA GLY A 83 -11.95 -31.00 16.95
C GLY A 83 -12.04 -32.01 18.11
N SER A 84 -12.65 -31.62 19.23
CA SER A 84 -12.70 -32.51 20.40
C SER A 84 -13.45 -33.81 20.11
N ALA A 85 -13.03 -34.91 20.72
CA ALA A 85 -13.63 -36.24 20.52
C ALA A 85 -15.11 -36.35 20.93
N VAL A 86 -15.65 -35.32 21.60
CA VAL A 86 -17.03 -35.26 22.09
C VAL A 86 -17.94 -34.46 21.15
N GLU A 87 -17.39 -33.75 20.17
CA GLU A 87 -18.18 -32.95 19.25
C GLU A 87 -18.98 -33.81 18.27
N ARG A 88 -20.29 -33.54 18.20
CA ARG A 88 -21.12 -34.10 17.15
C ARG A 88 -21.10 -33.16 15.94
N PRO A 89 -20.67 -33.60 14.75
CA PRO A 89 -20.79 -32.78 13.55
C PRO A 89 -22.27 -32.47 13.30
N PHE A 90 -22.58 -31.19 13.03
CA PHE A 90 -23.90 -30.76 12.56
C PHE A 90 -24.08 -31.14 11.09
N VAL A 91 -24.10 -32.44 10.82
CA VAL A 91 -24.37 -33.01 9.51
C VAL A 91 -25.72 -33.68 9.59
N LEU A 92 -26.60 -33.35 8.65
CA LEU A 92 -27.84 -34.08 8.48
C LEU A 92 -27.49 -35.51 8.06
N ALA A 93 -28.11 -36.50 8.71
CA ALA A 93 -27.97 -37.89 8.27
C ALA A 93 -28.33 -37.99 6.78
N ALA A 94 -27.69 -38.91 6.05
CA ALA A 94 -27.90 -39.03 4.60
C ALA A 94 -29.37 -39.35 4.23
N ASP A 95 -30.13 -39.88 5.19
CA ASP A 95 -31.54 -40.22 5.13
C ASP A 95 -32.45 -39.20 5.86
N ALA A 96 -31.90 -38.07 6.31
CA ALA A 96 -32.69 -37.05 6.97
C ALA A 96 -33.77 -36.51 6.03
N ALA A 97 -34.98 -36.39 6.55
CA ALA A 97 -36.09 -35.79 5.81
C ALA A 97 -35.69 -34.36 5.34
N PRO A 98 -36.08 -33.98 4.12
CA PRO A 98 -35.78 -32.64 3.61
C PRO A 98 -36.36 -31.57 4.54
N LEU A 99 -35.64 -30.47 4.74
CA LEU A 99 -36.13 -29.36 5.54
C LEU A 99 -37.44 -28.81 4.93
N PRO A 100 -38.44 -28.47 5.76
CA PRO A 100 -39.62 -27.72 5.32
C PRO A 100 -39.20 -26.45 4.56
N GLU A 101 -39.97 -26.07 3.54
CA GLU A 101 -39.63 -24.92 2.68
C GLU A 101 -39.55 -23.60 3.46
N ASP A 102 -40.31 -23.49 4.54
CA ASP A 102 -40.38 -22.34 5.45
C ASP A 102 -39.37 -22.40 6.61
N ALA A 103 -38.58 -23.47 6.74
CA ALA A 103 -37.58 -23.57 7.79
C ALA A 103 -36.37 -22.64 7.53
N PRO A 104 -35.79 -22.01 8.57
CA PRO A 104 -34.54 -21.28 8.43
C PRO A 104 -33.43 -22.22 7.94
N GLY A 105 -32.76 -21.85 6.85
CA GLY A 105 -31.72 -22.68 6.22
C GLY A 105 -32.23 -23.68 5.18
N SER A 106 -33.54 -23.71 4.87
CA SER A 106 -34.10 -24.47 3.75
C SER A 106 -33.51 -24.01 2.41
N GLY A 107 -33.33 -24.94 1.47
CA GLY A 107 -32.86 -24.64 0.12
C GLY A 107 -33.79 -23.71 -0.65
N ALA A 108 -35.11 -23.79 -0.38
CA ALA A 108 -36.15 -22.95 -0.98
C ALA A 108 -35.97 -21.45 -0.66
N ARG A 109 -35.43 -21.10 0.52
CA ARG A 109 -35.08 -19.70 0.83
C ARG A 109 -33.74 -19.24 0.24
N ARG A 110 -32.86 -20.15 -0.18
CA ARG A 110 -31.50 -19.80 -0.64
C ARG A 110 -31.45 -19.37 -2.11
N PHE A 111 -32.40 -19.80 -2.92
CA PHE A 111 -32.44 -19.47 -4.35
C PHE A 111 -33.84 -19.04 -4.75
N SER A 112 -34.03 -17.74 -4.95
CA SER A 112 -35.11 -17.24 -5.80
C SER A 112 -34.62 -17.37 -7.25
N PRO A 113 -35.09 -18.34 -8.04
CA PRO A 113 -34.55 -18.62 -9.37
C PRO A 113 -34.76 -17.48 -10.39
N ASP A 114 -35.63 -16.52 -10.08
CA ASP A 114 -35.92 -15.35 -10.94
C ASP A 114 -35.00 -14.13 -10.70
N ALA A 115 -34.08 -14.18 -9.74
CA ALA A 115 -33.07 -13.14 -9.62
C ALA A 115 -31.99 -13.38 -10.67
N SER A 116 -32.13 -12.73 -11.84
CA SER A 116 -31.05 -12.61 -12.82
C SER A 116 -29.80 -12.08 -12.11
N THR A 117 -28.92 -13.00 -11.76
CA THR A 117 -27.73 -12.69 -10.97
C THR A 117 -26.76 -12.01 -11.91
N ARG A 118 -26.86 -10.68 -12.01
CA ARG A 118 -25.88 -9.87 -12.74
C ARG A 118 -24.50 -10.22 -12.20
N SER A 119 -23.59 -10.58 -13.09
CA SER A 119 -22.21 -10.91 -12.70
C SER A 119 -21.64 -9.74 -11.90
N PRO A 120 -20.95 -9.98 -10.77
CA PRO A 120 -20.28 -8.91 -10.03
C PRO A 120 -19.34 -8.11 -10.94
N LEU A 121 -18.74 -8.74 -11.94
CA LEU A 121 -17.89 -8.09 -12.94
C LEU A 121 -18.68 -7.06 -13.78
N ASP A 122 -19.88 -7.42 -14.23
CA ASP A 122 -20.72 -6.54 -15.03
C ASP A 122 -21.13 -5.31 -14.22
N ALA A 123 -21.45 -5.48 -12.93
CA ALA A 123 -21.74 -4.35 -12.04
C ALA A 123 -20.53 -3.43 -11.84
N TRP A 124 -19.32 -3.99 -11.77
CA TRP A 124 -18.08 -3.20 -11.68
C TRP A 124 -17.76 -2.46 -12.98
N LEU A 125 -17.97 -3.10 -14.13
CA LEU A 125 -17.76 -2.47 -15.42
C LEU A 125 -18.75 -1.33 -15.65
N ASP A 126 -20.02 -1.50 -15.29
CA ASP A 126 -21.03 -0.45 -15.36
C ASP A 126 -20.67 0.75 -14.48
N LEU A 127 -20.13 0.48 -13.27
CA LEU A 127 -19.73 1.53 -12.34
C LEU A 127 -18.48 2.29 -12.81
N LEU A 128 -17.53 1.60 -13.44
CA LEU A 128 -16.25 2.17 -13.86
C LEU A 128 -16.30 2.83 -15.24
N LEU A 129 -17.12 2.31 -16.15
CA LEU A 129 -17.21 2.78 -17.52
C LEU A 129 -18.47 3.60 -17.80
N GLY A 130 -19.52 3.44 -16.97
CA GLY A 130 -20.84 3.98 -17.25
C GLY A 130 -21.50 3.24 -18.42
N SER A 131 -22.79 2.95 -18.30
CA SER A 131 -23.60 2.42 -19.41
C SER A 131 -23.78 3.48 -20.51
#